data_AF-A0A450TEV3-F1
#
_entry.id   AF-A0A450TEV3-F1
#
_cell.length_a   1.000
_cell.length_b   1.000
_cell.length_c   1.000
_cell.angle_alpha   90.00
_cell.angle_beta   90.00
_cell.angle_gamma   90.00
#
_symmetry.space_group_name_H-M   'P 1'
#
loop_
_entity.id
_entity.type
_entity.pdbx_description
1 polymer ?
#
loop_
_entity_poly.entity_id
_entity_poly.type
_entity_poly.pdbx_seq_one_letter_code
_entity_poly.pdbx_strand_id
1 'polypeptide(L)'
;VIRNDLDEWIYLLKHAAVRDDFHSPNMAQAREKLALMKMSPEARRAYERYVESVVIERDVLDTARQEGQEEGLKKGIEKGIEKGIEKGIEKGIEKGIEKGREKGREEERKAITRSLRQRGMGTREIAAITGLAEEEVEAL
;
A
#
# COMPACT_ATOMS: atom_id res chain seq x y z
N VAL A 1 47.43 27.63 35.02
CA VAL A 1 46.79 28.39 33.92
C VAL A 1 46.50 27.39 32.82
N ILE A 2 45.24 27.25 32.42
CA ILE A 2 44.80 26.39 31.31
C ILE A 2 44.88 27.26 30.05
N ARG A 3 45.65 26.86 29.04
CA ARG A 3 45.96 27.71 27.88
C ARG A 3 45.50 27.11 26.55
N ASN A 4 45.30 25.80 26.49
CA ASN A 4 44.94 25.08 25.28
C ASN A 4 44.10 23.83 25.60
N ASP A 5 43.62 23.17 24.56
CA ASP A 5 42.79 21.96 24.69
C ASP A 5 43.47 20.85 25.49
N LEU A 6 44.79 20.67 25.30
CA LEU A 6 45.56 19.67 26.02
C LEU A 6 45.55 19.95 27.54
N ASP A 7 45.65 21.21 27.95
CA ASP A 7 45.58 21.60 29.36
C ASP A 7 44.18 21.32 29.95
N GLU A 8 43.12 21.48 29.17
CA GLU A 8 41.76 21.13 29.59
C GLU A 8 41.62 19.61 29.80
N TRP A 9 42.16 18.80 28.89
CA TRP A 9 42.20 17.34 29.02
C TRP A 9 43.07 16.88 30.20
N ILE A 10 44.24 17.50 30.41
CA ILE A 10 45.09 17.24 31.57
C ILE A 10 44.35 17.59 32.87
N TYR A 11 43.63 18.72 32.90
CA TYR A 11 42.83 19.10 34.05
C TYR A 11 41.74 18.06 34.34
N LEU A 12 40.98 17.65 33.33
CA LEU A 12 39.96 16.61 33.46
C LEU A 12 40.55 15.33 34.05
N LEU A 13 41.67 14.83 33.52
CA LEU A 13 42.29 13.59 34.00
C LEU A 13 42.82 13.72 35.43
N LYS A 14 43.39 14.87 35.78
CA LYS A 14 43.97 15.11 37.11
C LYS A 14 42.91 15.31 38.19
N HIS A 15 41.84 16.01 37.86
CA HIS A 15 40.82 16.42 38.83
C HIS A 15 39.53 15.60 38.73
N ALA A 16 39.44 14.69 37.75
CA ALA A 16 38.23 13.97 37.41
C ALA A 16 37.03 14.93 37.34
N ALA A 17 37.18 16.07 36.67
CA ALA A 17 36.19 17.14 36.60
C ALA A 17 36.33 17.93 35.29
N VAL A 18 35.21 18.21 34.63
CA VAL A 18 35.13 19.13 33.47
C VAL A 18 34.56 20.44 33.98
N ARG A 19 35.24 21.57 33.73
CA ARG A 19 34.71 22.90 34.08
C ARG A 19 33.77 23.39 32.97
N ASP A 20 32.86 24.30 33.30
CA ASP A 20 31.85 24.80 32.34
C ASP A 20 32.47 25.64 31.22
N ASP A 21 33.64 26.21 31.46
CA ASP A 21 34.41 27.01 30.51
C ASP A 21 35.35 26.18 29.61
N PHE A 22 35.22 24.85 29.58
CA PHE A 22 36.02 23.99 28.70
C PHE A 22 35.39 23.87 27.32
N HIS A 23 36.19 24.14 26.28
CA HIS A 23 35.72 24.20 24.89
C HIS A 23 36.31 23.12 24.00
N SER A 24 37.22 22.28 24.52
CA SER A 24 37.83 21.21 23.73
C SER A 24 36.78 20.28 23.12
N PRO A 25 37.04 19.70 21.94
CA PRO A 25 36.16 18.71 21.32
C PRO A 25 35.81 17.58 22.31
N ASN A 26 34.55 17.13 22.29
CA ASN A 26 34.05 16.03 23.13
C ASN A 26 34.03 16.27 24.66
N MET A 27 34.30 17.48 25.16
CA MET A 27 34.21 17.78 26.61
C MET A 27 32.81 17.56 27.18
N ALA A 28 31.75 17.78 26.39
CA ALA A 28 30.38 17.47 26.79
C ALA A 28 30.19 15.96 27.04
N GLN A 29 30.65 15.10 26.12
CA GLN A 29 30.60 13.65 26.27
C GLN A 29 31.48 13.16 27.43
N ALA A 30 32.65 13.78 27.62
CA ALA A 30 33.53 13.46 28.74
C ALA A 30 32.87 13.81 30.08
N ARG A 31 32.16 14.95 30.16
CA ARG A 31 31.38 15.37 31.33
C ARG A 31 30.26 14.38 31.64
N GLU A 32 29.49 13.96 30.63
CA GLU A 32 28.42 12.97 30.79
C GLU A 32 28.95 11.62 31.27
N LYS A 33 30.02 11.11 30.65
CA LYS A 33 30.66 9.84 31.07
C LYS A 33 31.19 9.94 32.49
N LEU A 34 31.81 11.06 32.85
CA LEU A 34 32.31 11.29 34.20
C LEU A 34 31.17 11.37 35.22
N ALA A 35 30.07 12.04 34.87
CA ALA A 35 28.87 12.10 35.71
C ALA A 35 28.33 10.68 35.97
N LEU A 36 28.23 9.84 34.93
CA LEU A 36 27.82 8.44 35.03
C LEU A 36 28.78 7.63 35.93
N MET A 37 30.10 7.80 35.78
CA MET A 37 31.10 7.11 36.59
C MET A 37 31.05 7.50 38.07
N LYS A 38 30.62 8.73 38.37
CA LYS A 38 30.48 9.23 39.75
C LYS A 38 29.14 8.87 40.40
N MET A 39 28.21 8.25 39.67
CA MET A 39 26.93 7.82 40.24
C MET A 39 27.14 6.69 41.25
N SER A 40 26.30 6.64 42.28
CA SER A 40 26.24 5.45 43.16
C SER A 40 25.75 4.23 42.37
N PRO A 41 26.05 3.00 42.82
CA PRO A 41 25.53 1.78 42.20
C PRO A 41 24.00 1.76 42.08
N GLU A 42 23.27 2.34 43.02
CA GLU A 42 21.80 2.46 43.00
C GLU A 42 21.33 3.43 41.91
N ALA A 43 21.93 4.63 41.87
CA ALA A 43 21.59 5.65 40.90
C ALA A 43 21.90 5.19 39.47
N ARG A 44 23.04 4.51 39.29
CA ARG A 44 23.43 3.94 38.00
C ARG A 44 22.44 2.86 37.53
N ARG A 45 22.06 1.93 38.40
CA ARG A 45 21.03 0.91 38.09
C ARG A 45 19.67 1.53 37.74
N ALA A 46 19.29 2.64 38.39
CA ALA A 46 18.06 3.35 38.05
C ALA A 46 18.14 3.98 36.65
N TYR A 47 19.27 4.61 36.32
CA TYR A 47 19.52 5.18 35.00
C TYR A 47 19.56 4.12 33.90
N GLU A 48 20.26 3.00 34.11
CA GLU A 48 20.33 1.89 33.15
C GLU A 48 18.93 1.32 32.86
N ARG A 49 18.11 1.10 33.89
CA ARG A 49 16.70 0.67 33.71
C ARG A 49 15.85 1.68 32.95
N TYR A 50 16.07 2.97 33.18
CA TYR A 50 15.37 4.02 32.44
C TYR A 50 15.75 3.98 30.96
N VAL A 51 17.04 3.97 30.65
CA VAL A 51 17.53 3.89 29.26
C VAL A 51 17.01 2.63 28.57
N GLU A 52 17.07 1.49 29.26
CA GLU A 52 16.51 0.22 28.77
C GLU A 52 15.02 0.34 28.46
N SER A 53 14.22 0.92 29.37
CA SER A 53 12.78 1.10 29.15
C SER A 53 12.46 1.96 27.92
N VAL A 54 13.22 3.04 27.70
CA VAL A 54 13.04 3.94 26.56
C VAL A 54 13.39 3.24 25.24
N VAL A 55 14.47 2.46 25.23
CA VAL A 55 14.88 1.69 24.05
C VAL A 55 13.84 0.61 23.73
N ILE A 56 13.39 -0.15 24.74
CA ILE A 56 12.35 -1.17 24.57
C ILE A 56 11.07 -0.55 24.03
N GLU A 57 10.62 0.58 24.60
CA GLU A 57 9.41 1.26 24.14
C GLU A 57 9.51 1.68 22.67
N ARG A 58 10.65 2.25 22.28
CA ARG A 58 10.90 2.62 20.87
C ARG A 58 10.85 1.40 19.97
N ASP A 59 11.53 0.31 20.33
CA ASP A 59 11.61 -0.89 19.50
C ASP A 59 10.24 -1.58 19.39
N VAL A 60 9.42 -1.55 20.44
CA VAL A 60 8.03 -2.03 20.41
C VAL A 60 7.19 -1.19 19.44
N LEU A 61 7.30 0.14 19.48
CA LEU A 61 6.57 1.03 18.58
C LEU A 61 7.00 0.83 17.12
N ASP A 62 8.30 0.68 16.86
CA ASP A 62 8.82 0.43 15.53
C ASP A 62 8.33 -0.92 14.98
N THR A 63 8.35 -1.96 15.80
CA THR A 63 7.82 -3.29 15.44
C THR A 63 6.33 -3.22 15.13
N ALA A 64 5.52 -2.61 16.03
CA ALA A 64 4.09 -2.46 15.83
C ALA A 64 3.75 -1.65 14.57
N ARG A 65 4.55 -0.63 14.24
CA ARG A 65 4.41 0.14 13.01
C ARG A 65 4.71 -0.70 11.78
N GLN A 66 5.78 -1.49 11.80
CA GLN A 66 6.14 -2.38 10.69
C GLN A 66 5.05 -3.44 10.46
N GLU A 67 4.61 -4.13 11.52
CA GLU A 67 3.54 -5.12 11.45
C GLU A 67 2.24 -4.50 10.93
N GLY A 68 1.86 -3.32 11.44
CA GLY A 68 0.66 -2.61 10.98
C GLY A 68 0.74 -2.19 9.50
N GLN A 69 1.92 -1.80 9.02
CA GLN A 69 2.12 -1.49 7.60
C GLN A 69 2.04 -2.74 6.71
N GLU A 70 2.67 -3.84 7.14
CA GLU A 70 2.63 -5.11 6.42
C GLU A 70 1.20 -5.68 6.35
N GLU A 71 0.51 -5.70 7.49
CA GLU A 71 -0.88 -6.16 7.55
C GLU A 71 -1.81 -5.27 6.73
N GLY A 72 -1.62 -3.95 6.80
CA GLY A 72 -2.36 -2.98 5.99
C GLY A 72 -2.15 -3.19 4.49
N LEU A 73 -0.92 -3.41 4.06
CA LEU A 73 -0.58 -3.69 2.66
C LEU A 73 -1.21 -5.01 2.20
N LYS A 74 -1.07 -6.08 2.99
CA LYS A 74 -1.63 -7.40 2.68
C LYS A 74 -3.15 -7.33 2.53
N LYS A 75 -3.84 -6.73 3.50
CA LYS A 75 -5.30 -6.53 3.46
C LYS A 75 -5.72 -5.65 2.28
N GLY A 76 -4.93 -4.63 1.95
CA GLY A 76 -5.19 -3.74 0.82
C GLY A 76 -5.10 -4.46 -0.52
N ILE A 77 -4.06 -5.27 -0.72
CA ILE A 77 -3.85 -6.07 -1.93
C ILE A 77 -4.96 -7.11 -2.07
N GLU A 78 -5.24 -7.87 -1.01
CA GLU A 78 -6.27 -8.92 -1.01
C GLU A 78 -7.65 -8.35 -1.39
N LYS A 79 -8.09 -7.29 -0.70
CA LYS A 79 -9.36 -6.61 -1.01
C LYS A 79 -9.37 -6.00 -2.41
N GLY A 80 -8.24 -5.49 -2.88
CA GLY A 80 -8.09 -4.92 -4.21
C GLY A 80 -8.27 -5.96 -5.31
N ILE A 81 -7.63 -7.11 -5.15
CA ILE A 81 -7.71 -8.25 -6.08
C ILE A 81 -9.12 -8.82 -6.08
N GLU A 82 -9.69 -9.11 -4.91
CA GLU A 82 -11.05 -9.66 -4.77
C GLU A 82 -12.08 -8.78 -5.47
N LYS A 83 -12.12 -7.48 -5.15
CA LYS A 83 -13.03 -6.52 -5.78
C LYS A 83 -12.77 -6.35 -7.27
N GLY A 84 -11.51 -6.44 -7.70
CA GLY A 84 -11.13 -6.34 -9.10
C GLY A 84 -11.66 -7.53 -9.91
N ILE A 85 -11.48 -8.75 -9.39
CA ILE A 85 -11.94 -9.99 -10.01
C ILE A 85 -13.47 -10.02 -10.05
N GLU A 86 -14.14 -9.75 -8.92
CA GLU A 86 -15.61 -9.75 -8.84
C GLU A 86 -16.23 -8.82 -9.88
N LYS A 87 -15.80 -7.54 -9.89
CA LYS A 87 -16.29 -6.55 -10.88
C LYS A 87 -15.93 -6.91 -12.31
N GLY A 88 -14.77 -7.53 -12.52
CA GLY A 88 -14.32 -7.95 -13.84
C GLY A 88 -15.19 -9.08 -14.40
N ILE A 89 -15.46 -10.10 -13.58
CA ILE A 89 -16.30 -11.23 -13.93
C ILE A 89 -17.74 -10.78 -14.16
N GLU A 90 -18.31 -10.00 -13.26
CA GLU A 90 -19.69 -9.50 -13.37
C GLU A 90 -19.90 -8.74 -14.69
N LYS A 91 -19.05 -7.75 -14.97
CA LYS A 91 -19.11 -6.98 -16.22
C LYS A 91 -18.83 -7.83 -17.46
N GLY A 92 -17.96 -8.83 -17.35
CA GLY A 92 -17.64 -9.75 -18.42
C GLY A 92 -18.83 -10.63 -18.79
N ILE A 93 -19.49 -11.21 -17.79
CA ILE A 93 -20.68 -12.05 -17.94
C ILE A 93 -21.84 -11.23 -18.50
N GLU A 94 -22.13 -10.06 -17.93
CA GLU A 94 -23.22 -9.19 -18.36
C GLU A 94 -23.08 -8.82 -19.85
N LYS A 95 -21.91 -8.32 -20.25
CA LYS A 95 -21.61 -8.00 -21.65
C LYS A 95 -21.64 -9.23 -22.56
N GLY A 96 -21.19 -10.38 -22.07
CA GLY A 96 -21.21 -11.63 -22.81
C GLY A 96 -22.63 -12.11 -23.10
N ILE A 97 -23.50 -12.07 -22.08
CA ILE A 97 -24.91 -12.45 -22.20
C ILE A 97 -25.65 -11.49 -23.13
N GLU A 98 -25.45 -10.18 -22.98
CA GLU A 98 -26.10 -9.17 -23.83
C GLU A 98 -25.74 -9.37 -25.31
N LYS A 99 -24.44 -9.45 -25.63
CA LYS A 99 -23.97 -9.70 -26.99
C LYS A 99 -24.44 -11.04 -27.54
N GLY A 100 -24.46 -12.08 -26.71
CA GLY A 100 -24.94 -13.40 -27.11
C GLY A 100 -26.43 -13.39 -27.46
N ARG A 101 -27.25 -12.70 -26.66
CA ARG A 101 -28.70 -12.56 -26.92
C ARG A 101 -28.98 -11.71 -28.16
N GLU A 102 -28.25 -10.63 -28.36
CA GLU A 102 -28.38 -9.78 -29.54
C GLU A 102 -28.04 -10.56 -30.81
N LYS A 103 -26.87 -11.22 -30.83
CA LYS A 103 -26.45 -12.05 -31.96
C LYS A 103 -27.42 -13.21 -32.22
N GLY A 104 -27.91 -13.87 -31.18
CA GLY A 104 -28.90 -14.94 -31.31
C GLY A 104 -30.22 -14.46 -31.94
N ARG A 105 -30.72 -13.27 -31.52
CA ARG A 105 -31.92 -12.66 -32.13
C ARG A 105 -31.69 -12.29 -33.59
N GLU A 106 -30.51 -11.78 -33.93
CA GLU A 106 -30.16 -11.44 -35.31
C GLU A 106 -30.10 -12.70 -36.19
N GLU A 107 -29.45 -13.77 -35.72
CA GLU A 107 -29.38 -15.06 -36.41
C GLU A 107 -30.77 -15.69 -36.58
N GLU A 108 -31.62 -15.62 -35.56
CA GLU A 108 -33.01 -16.09 -35.62
C GLU A 108 -33.83 -15.31 -36.65
N ARG A 109 -33.75 -13.97 -36.67
CA ARG A 109 -34.40 -13.12 -37.69
C ARG A 109 -33.95 -13.49 -39.10
N LYS A 110 -32.65 -13.75 -39.29
CA LYS A 110 -32.08 -14.19 -40.57
C LYS A 110 -32.61 -15.57 -40.97
N ALA A 111 -32.69 -16.52 -40.04
CA ALA A 111 -33.22 -17.86 -40.28
C ALA A 111 -34.72 -17.83 -40.67
N ILE A 112 -35.53 -17.03 -39.96
CA ILE A 112 -36.95 -16.83 -40.26
C ILE A 112 -37.10 -16.21 -41.65
N THR A 113 -36.33 -15.17 -41.97
CA THR A 113 -36.34 -14.50 -43.29
C THR A 113 -36.09 -15.48 -44.44
N ARG A 114 -35.06 -16.32 -44.31
CA ARG A 114 -34.75 -17.35 -45.33
C ARG A 114 -35.89 -18.37 -45.49
N SER A 115 -36.48 -18.81 -44.38
CA SER A 115 -37.60 -19.76 -44.37
C SER A 115 -38.85 -19.19 -45.04
N LEU A 116 -39.18 -17.92 -44.78
CA LEU A 116 -40.31 -17.23 -45.41
C LEU A 116 -40.10 -17.02 -46.91
N ARG A 117 -38.88 -16.68 -47.32
CA ARG A 117 -38.52 -16.51 -48.74
C ARG A 117 -38.61 -17.82 -49.52
N GLN A 118 -38.17 -18.94 -48.92
CA GLN A 118 -38.33 -20.27 -49.51
C GLN A 118 -39.80 -20.67 -49.73
N ARG A 119 -40.73 -20.10 -48.95
CA ARG A 119 -42.18 -20.31 -49.11
C ARG A 119 -42.82 -19.39 -50.14
N GLY A 120 -42.03 -18.56 -50.84
CA GLY A 120 -42.50 -17.67 -51.90
C GLY A 120 -43.15 -16.38 -51.42
N MET A 121 -42.95 -16.00 -50.16
CA MET A 121 -43.47 -14.74 -49.61
C MET A 121 -42.69 -13.54 -50.15
N GLY A 122 -43.36 -12.41 -50.41
CA GLY A 122 -42.73 -11.22 -51.00
C GLY A 122 -41.85 -10.45 -50.01
N THR A 123 -40.80 -9.79 -50.50
CA THR A 123 -39.83 -9.01 -49.70
C THR A 123 -40.52 -8.03 -48.72
N ARG A 124 -41.55 -7.31 -49.19
CA ARG A 124 -42.33 -6.38 -48.38
C ARG A 124 -43.05 -7.03 -47.20
N GLU A 125 -43.67 -8.19 -47.43
CA GLU A 125 -44.40 -8.93 -46.39
C GLU A 125 -43.42 -9.51 -45.36
N ILE A 126 -42.27 -10.01 -45.81
CA ILE A 126 -41.22 -10.52 -44.94
C ILE A 126 -40.66 -9.41 -44.06
N ALA A 127 -40.33 -8.25 -44.64
CA ALA A 127 -39.84 -7.08 -43.90
C ALA A 127 -40.84 -6.65 -42.80
N ALA A 128 -42.14 -6.65 -43.11
CA ALA A 128 -43.18 -6.33 -42.14
C ALA A 128 -43.27 -7.34 -40.97
N ILE A 129 -43.00 -8.63 -41.22
CA ILE A 129 -43.06 -9.70 -40.21
C ILE A 129 -41.79 -9.75 -39.34
N THR A 130 -40.62 -9.60 -39.95
CA THR A 130 -39.33 -9.77 -39.26
C THR A 130 -38.80 -8.47 -38.67
N GLY A 131 -39.37 -7.32 -39.08
CA GLY A 131 -38.95 -5.99 -38.66
C GLY A 131 -37.57 -5.58 -39.20
N LEU A 132 -37.11 -6.26 -40.27
CA LEU A 132 -35.89 -5.90 -41.01
C LEU A 132 -36.22 -4.90 -42.12
N ALA A 133 -35.23 -4.12 -42.55
CA ALA A 133 -35.40 -3.27 -43.73
C ALA A 133 -35.54 -4.13 -44.99
N GLU A 134 -36.31 -3.66 -45.99
CA GLU A 134 -36.49 -4.40 -47.25
C GLU A 134 -35.12 -4.71 -47.92
N GLU A 135 -34.17 -3.78 -47.84
CA GLU A 135 -32.79 -3.94 -48.31
C GLU A 135 -32.04 -5.08 -47.61
N GLU A 136 -32.23 -5.23 -46.29
CA GLU A 136 -31.63 -6.31 -45.50
C GLU A 136 -32.27 -7.66 -45.84
N VAL A 137 -33.57 -7.68 -46.16
CA VAL A 137 -34.30 -8.88 -46.60
C VAL A 137 -33.87 -9.32 -48.00
N GLU A 138 -33.60 -8.37 -48.90
CA GLU A 138 -33.07 -8.68 -50.24
C GLU A 138 -31.66 -9.26 -50.17
N ALA A 139 -30.83 -8.75 -49.26
CA ALA A 139 -29.44 -9.20 -49.09
C ALA A 139 -29.29 -10.60 -48.47
N LEU A 140 -30.34 -11.18 -47.87
CA LEU A 140 -30.33 -12.48 -47.16
C LEU A 140 -30.76 -13.69 -47.99
#